data_AF-A0A7C1UBJ8-F1
#
_entry.id   AF-A0A7C1UBJ8-F1
#
_cell.length_a   1.000
_cell.length_b   1.000
_cell.length_c   1.000
_cell.angle_alpha   90.00
_cell.angle_beta   90.00
_cell.angle_gamma   90.00
#
_symmetry.space_group_name_H-M   'P 1'
#
loop_
_entity.id
_entity.type
_entity.pdbx_description
1 polymer ?
#
loop_
_entity_poly.entity_id
_entity_poly.type
_entity_poly.pdbx_seq_one_letter_code
_entity_poly.pdbx_strand_id
1 'polypeptide(L)'
;MSKMRKRKTDTAKKDLLRRVRKQRLKYITILPSLITILNGVCGFTAIILASKGAEQAIAAVPQGEQKSYFAMSGYMILVAMIADMLDGRLARKVKSTSSFGGQLDSLCDVISFGVAPVFLMLKIVEFKLELMSYTGDSAVQRFIWLAAAAYLCCAVIRLARFNVENEEDESAHMSFMGLPTPAAAGVIVSLVILHQYYEQT
;
A
#
# COMPACT_ATOMS: atom_id res chain seq x y z
N MET A 1 16.02 -50.96 33.17
CA MET A 1 15.02 -50.52 32.14
C MET A 1 14.56 -49.05 32.27
N SER A 2 14.64 -48.41 33.45
CA SER A 2 14.16 -47.03 33.68
C SER A 2 14.90 -45.90 32.91
N LYS A 3 16.24 -45.96 32.82
CA LYS A 3 17.05 -44.94 32.10
C LYS A 3 16.77 -44.83 30.59
N MET A 4 16.40 -45.96 29.97
CA MET A 4 16.18 -46.05 28.52
C MET A 4 14.86 -45.39 28.10
N ARG A 5 13.84 -45.45 28.97
CA ARG A 5 12.54 -44.80 28.77
C ARG A 5 12.65 -43.27 28.89
N LYS A 6 13.47 -42.78 29.83
CA LYS A 6 13.74 -41.35 30.06
C LYS A 6 14.42 -40.68 28.85
N ARG A 7 15.38 -41.35 28.21
CA ARG A 7 16.07 -40.87 26.99
C ARG A 7 15.10 -40.68 25.81
N LYS A 8 14.18 -41.64 25.56
CA LYS A 8 13.20 -41.51 24.47
C LYS A 8 12.27 -40.30 24.65
N THR A 9 11.81 -40.05 25.87
CA THR A 9 10.96 -38.87 26.19
C THR A 9 11.68 -37.54 26.00
N ASP A 10 12.98 -37.44 26.34
CA ASP A 10 13.74 -36.21 26.13
C ASP A 10 14.02 -35.92 24.65
N THR A 11 14.14 -36.97 23.83
CA THR A 11 14.37 -36.83 22.38
C THR A 11 13.08 -36.37 21.69
N ALA A 12 11.95 -36.99 22.03
CA ALA A 12 10.63 -36.59 21.54
C ALA A 12 10.25 -35.16 21.95
N LYS A 13 10.57 -34.74 23.18
CA LYS A 13 10.34 -33.37 23.65
C LYS A 13 11.20 -32.35 22.89
N LYS A 14 12.47 -32.66 22.60
CA LYS A 14 13.35 -31.82 21.79
C LYS A 14 12.85 -31.69 20.34
N ASP A 15 12.35 -32.78 19.76
CA ASP A 15 11.80 -32.77 18.40
C ASP A 15 10.48 -31.99 18.31
N LEU A 16 9.61 -32.11 19.32
CA LEU A 16 8.39 -31.31 19.42
C LEU A 16 8.72 -29.81 19.55
N LEU A 17 9.66 -29.45 20.43
CA LEU A 17 10.11 -28.06 20.58
C LEU A 17 10.74 -27.51 19.30
N ARG A 18 11.52 -28.33 18.56
CA ARG A 18 12.05 -27.97 17.24
C ARG A 18 10.93 -27.74 16.22
N ARG A 19 9.90 -28.60 16.17
CA ARG A 19 8.74 -28.45 15.27
C ARG A 19 7.93 -27.18 15.60
N VAL A 20 7.63 -26.93 16.88
CA VAL A 20 6.92 -25.73 17.34
C VAL A 20 7.73 -24.46 17.04
N ARG A 21 9.05 -24.48 17.26
CA ARG A 21 9.94 -23.35 16.92
C ARG A 21 9.99 -23.11 15.40
N LYS A 22 10.04 -24.16 14.59
CA LYS A 22 10.00 -24.06 13.11
C LYS A 22 8.65 -23.56 12.59
N GLN A 23 7.53 -23.93 13.23
CA GLN A 23 6.19 -23.40 12.92
C GLN A 23 6.02 -21.94 13.34
N ARG A 24 6.50 -21.54 14.53
CA ARG A 24 6.50 -20.13 14.94
C ARG A 24 7.38 -19.26 14.04
N LEU A 25 8.53 -19.77 13.59
CA LEU A 25 9.39 -19.07 12.62
C LEU A 25 8.67 -18.87 11.27
N LYS A 26 7.96 -19.89 10.76
CA LYS A 26 7.13 -19.75 9.56
C LYS A 26 6.06 -18.67 9.72
N TYR A 27 5.36 -18.62 10.85
CA TYR A 27 4.30 -17.63 11.08
C TYR A 27 4.86 -16.20 11.18
N ILE A 28 6.03 -16.02 11.80
CA ILE A 28 6.73 -14.73 11.89
C ILE A 28 7.20 -14.25 10.51
N THR A 29 7.59 -15.16 9.61
CA THR A 29 7.98 -14.85 8.22
C THR A 29 6.80 -14.50 7.31
N ILE A 30 5.59 -15.00 7.60
CA ILE A 30 4.39 -14.75 6.78
C ILE A 30 3.66 -13.46 7.19
N LEU A 31 3.91 -12.97 8.42
CA LEU A 31 3.25 -11.78 8.96
C LEU A 31 3.43 -10.52 8.10
N PRO A 32 4.64 -10.21 7.60
CA PRO A 32 4.85 -9.07 6.70
C PRO A 32 3.97 -9.16 5.44
N SER A 33 4.04 -10.29 4.74
CA SER A 33 3.26 -10.54 3.51
C SER A 33 1.75 -10.40 3.67
N LEU A 34 1.19 -10.67 4.85
CA LEU A 34 -0.23 -10.45 5.12
C LEU A 34 -0.58 -8.96 5.23
N ILE A 35 0.31 -8.16 5.80
CA ILE A 35 0.14 -6.70 5.89
C ILE A 35 0.32 -6.07 4.52
N THR A 36 1.25 -6.58 3.71
CA THR A 36 1.39 -6.21 2.30
C THR A 36 0.09 -6.39 1.52
N ILE A 37 -0.54 -7.56 1.67
CA ILE A 37 -1.81 -7.87 0.99
C ILE A 37 -2.90 -6.92 1.48
N LEU A 38 -2.93 -6.60 2.78
CA LEU A 38 -3.87 -5.63 3.32
C LEU A 38 -3.66 -4.23 2.73
N ASN A 39 -2.40 -3.79 2.58
CA ASN A 39 -2.04 -2.56 1.87
C ASN A 39 -2.63 -2.58 0.44
N GLY A 40 -2.37 -3.62 -0.34
CA GLY A 40 -2.92 -3.77 -1.69
C GLY A 40 -4.46 -3.77 -1.74
N VAL A 41 -5.13 -4.40 -0.77
CA VAL A 41 -6.59 -4.38 -0.63
C VAL A 41 -7.11 -2.97 -0.34
N CYS A 42 -6.43 -2.20 0.51
CA CYS A 42 -6.76 -0.80 0.75
C CYS A 42 -6.60 0.04 -0.54
N GLY A 43 -5.52 -0.14 -1.29
CA GLY A 43 -5.31 0.52 -2.58
C GLY A 43 -6.40 0.18 -3.61
N PHE A 44 -6.76 -1.10 -3.73
CA PHE A 44 -7.86 -1.54 -4.60
C PHE A 44 -9.22 -0.96 -4.16
N THR A 45 -9.47 -0.92 -2.85
CA THR A 45 -10.69 -0.32 -2.30
C THR A 45 -10.76 1.17 -2.60
N ALA A 46 -9.64 1.89 -2.55
CA ALA A 46 -9.56 3.29 -2.96
C ALA A 46 -9.97 3.47 -4.43
N ILE A 47 -9.48 2.61 -5.34
CA ILE A 47 -9.86 2.65 -6.77
C ILE A 47 -11.37 2.45 -6.94
N ILE A 48 -11.96 1.48 -6.24
CA ILE A 48 -13.42 1.27 -6.28
C ILE A 48 -14.16 2.50 -5.77
N LEU A 49 -13.74 3.09 -4.65
CA LEU A 49 -14.38 4.28 -4.10
C LEU A 49 -14.28 5.47 -5.07
N ALA A 50 -13.10 5.70 -5.66
CA ALA A 50 -12.91 6.72 -6.68
C ALA A 50 -13.80 6.50 -7.92
N SER A 51 -14.06 5.24 -8.30
CA SER A 51 -14.92 4.91 -9.44
C SER A 51 -16.40 5.23 -9.22
N LYS A 52 -16.85 5.26 -7.96
CA LYS A 52 -18.25 5.58 -7.60
C LYS A 52 -18.57 7.08 -7.68
N GLY A 53 -17.58 7.93 -7.95
CA GLY A 53 -17.78 9.36 -8.22
C GLY A 53 -18.14 10.18 -6.98
N ALA A 54 -18.67 11.39 -7.19
CA ALA A 54 -19.08 12.29 -6.11
C ALA A 54 -20.45 11.95 -5.50
N GLU A 55 -21.00 10.76 -5.74
CA GLU A 55 -22.18 10.34 -5.02
C GLU A 55 -21.85 10.27 -3.52
N GLN A 56 -22.76 10.71 -2.65
CA GLN A 56 -22.58 10.52 -1.22
C GLN A 56 -22.84 9.05 -0.90
N ALA A 57 -21.84 8.25 -0.52
CA ALA A 57 -22.20 7.08 0.28
C ALA A 57 -21.25 6.55 1.36
N ILE A 58 -21.99 6.10 2.37
CA ILE A 58 -21.86 5.12 3.45
C ILE A 58 -20.71 5.31 4.45
N ALA A 59 -21.16 5.44 5.71
CA ALA A 59 -20.45 5.62 6.96
C ALA A 59 -19.53 4.44 7.33
N ALA A 60 -18.46 4.22 6.56
CA ALA A 60 -17.41 3.26 6.92
C ALA A 60 -16.26 3.88 7.74
N VAL A 61 -16.32 5.19 8.08
CA VAL A 61 -15.39 5.82 9.03
C VAL A 61 -16.00 5.77 10.44
N PRO A 62 -15.26 5.35 11.47
CA PRO A 62 -15.72 5.31 12.88
C PRO A 62 -16.15 6.66 13.49
N GLN A 63 -16.19 7.75 12.71
CA GLN A 63 -16.58 9.10 13.17
C GLN A 63 -17.64 9.75 12.25
N GLY A 64 -18.77 9.08 12.03
CA GLY A 64 -20.11 9.71 11.88
C GLY A 64 -20.36 10.80 10.81
N GLU A 65 -19.39 11.23 10.02
CA GLU A 65 -19.55 12.27 9.01
C GLU A 65 -19.83 11.67 7.62
N GLN A 66 -20.84 12.20 6.93
CA GLN A 66 -21.07 11.90 5.52
C GLN A 66 -19.96 12.53 4.69
N LYS A 67 -19.01 11.70 4.23
CA LYS A 67 -17.91 12.12 3.37
C LYS A 67 -18.13 11.63 1.94
N SER A 68 -17.72 12.44 0.97
CA SER A 68 -17.69 12.05 -0.45
C SER A 68 -16.82 10.81 -0.65
N TYR A 69 -17.19 9.93 -1.60
CA TYR A 69 -16.36 8.78 -1.94
C TYR A 69 -14.93 9.17 -2.36
N PHE A 70 -14.74 10.37 -2.93
CA PHE A 70 -13.40 10.88 -3.24
C PHE A 70 -12.55 11.11 -1.99
N ALA A 71 -13.13 11.68 -0.94
CA ALA A 71 -12.43 11.85 0.34
C ALA A 71 -12.10 10.48 0.96
N MET A 72 -13.03 9.53 0.89
CA MET A 72 -12.83 8.17 1.41
C MET A 72 -11.74 7.41 0.65
N SER A 73 -11.68 7.55 -0.68
CA SER A 73 -10.58 7.04 -1.50
C SER A 73 -9.23 7.58 -1.02
N GLY A 74 -9.15 8.88 -0.74
CA GLY A 74 -7.96 9.49 -0.15
C GLY A 74 -7.57 8.87 1.19
N TYR A 75 -8.53 8.71 2.10
CA TYR A 75 -8.26 8.07 3.39
C TYR A 75 -7.79 6.62 3.25
N MET A 76 -8.33 5.84 2.31
CA MET A 76 -7.87 4.48 2.05
C MET A 76 -6.41 4.45 1.56
N ILE A 77 -6.00 5.41 0.73
CA ILE A 77 -4.60 5.56 0.30
C ILE A 77 -3.70 5.91 1.50
N LEU A 78 -4.16 6.75 2.43
CA LEU A 78 -3.42 7.05 3.66
C LEU A 78 -3.30 5.84 4.59
N VAL A 79 -4.37 5.05 4.72
CA VAL A 79 -4.33 3.81 5.52
C VAL A 79 -3.37 2.79 4.89
N ALA A 80 -3.40 2.64 3.57
CA ALA A 80 -2.44 1.85 2.80
C ALA A 80 -0.99 2.29 3.08
N MET A 81 -0.75 3.60 3.14
CA MET A 81 0.56 4.19 3.47
C MET A 81 1.06 3.85 4.87
N ILE A 82 0.16 3.88 5.85
CA ILE A 82 0.50 3.48 7.22
C ILE A 82 0.78 1.98 7.26
N ALA A 83 0.00 1.17 6.55
CA ALA A 83 0.19 -0.28 6.48
C ALA A 83 1.54 -0.65 5.84
N ASP A 84 1.91 -0.02 4.73
CA ASP A 84 3.22 -0.15 4.07
C ASP A 84 4.39 0.20 5.02
N MET A 85 4.30 1.36 5.67
CA MET A 85 5.34 1.77 6.62
C MET A 85 5.48 0.81 7.82
N LEU A 86 4.37 0.18 8.24
CA LEU A 86 4.38 -0.84 9.29
C LEU A 86 4.98 -2.16 8.78
N ASP A 87 4.63 -2.57 7.56
CA ASP A 87 5.13 -3.79 6.95
C ASP A 87 6.65 -3.74 6.74
N GLY A 88 7.16 -2.66 6.12
CA GLY A 88 8.60 -2.48 5.94
C GLY A 88 9.39 -2.41 7.25
N ARG A 89 8.77 -2.02 8.38
CA ARG A 89 9.40 -2.11 9.71
C ARG A 89 9.33 -3.51 10.32
N LEU A 90 8.28 -4.27 10.05
CA LEU A 90 8.12 -5.65 10.51
C LEU A 90 9.02 -6.60 9.72
N ALA A 91 9.07 -6.44 8.40
CA ALA A 91 10.02 -7.08 7.49
C ALA A 91 11.47 -6.91 7.98
N ARG A 92 11.91 -5.69 8.31
CA ARG A 92 13.27 -5.46 8.85
C ARG A 92 13.55 -6.08 10.22
N LYS A 93 12.53 -6.21 11.08
CA LYS A 93 12.68 -6.86 12.40
C LYS A 93 12.74 -8.38 12.28
N VAL A 94 12.13 -8.93 11.24
CA VAL A 94 12.17 -10.36 10.92
C VAL A 94 13.34 -10.57 9.96
N LYS A 95 14.52 -10.93 10.49
CA LYS A 95 15.79 -11.18 9.76
C LYS A 95 15.75 -12.33 8.72
N SER A 96 14.60 -12.60 8.13
CA SER A 96 14.33 -13.61 7.11
C SER A 96 13.09 -13.15 6.34
N THR A 97 13.23 -12.07 5.59
CA THR A 97 12.28 -11.69 4.54
C THR A 97 12.54 -12.56 3.33
N SER A 98 11.53 -13.29 2.86
CA SER A 98 11.64 -14.05 1.62
C SER A 98 11.66 -13.09 0.43
N SER A 99 12.46 -13.39 -0.61
CA SER A 99 12.46 -12.64 -1.88
C SER A 99 11.06 -12.47 -2.48
N PHE A 100 10.19 -13.47 -2.29
CA PHE A 100 8.78 -13.39 -2.66
C PHE A 100 8.02 -12.27 -1.95
N GLY A 101 8.31 -12.04 -0.66
CA GLY A 101 7.66 -10.99 0.13
C GLY A 101 8.03 -9.59 -0.34
N GLY A 102 9.29 -9.35 -0.70
CA GLY A 102 9.74 -8.07 -1.25
C GLY A 102 9.16 -7.76 -2.64
N GLN A 103 9.03 -8.79 -3.49
CA GLN A 103 8.35 -8.65 -4.78
C GLN A 103 6.85 -8.36 -4.61
N LEU A 104 6.19 -9.02 -3.66
CA LEU A 104 4.79 -8.76 -3.33
C LEU A 104 4.58 -7.34 -2.81
N ASP A 105 5.51 -6.84 -1.99
CA ASP A 105 5.52 -5.46 -1.46
C ASP A 105 5.52 -4.43 -2.57
N SER A 106 6.48 -4.56 -3.49
CA SER A 106 6.59 -3.70 -4.66
C SER A 106 5.31 -3.70 -5.53
N LEU A 107 4.67 -4.86 -5.72
CA LEU A 107 3.42 -4.95 -6.50
C LEU A 107 2.25 -4.26 -5.80
N CYS A 108 2.09 -4.49 -4.50
CA CYS A 108 1.04 -3.85 -3.71
C CYS A 108 1.24 -2.33 -3.63
N ASP A 109 2.48 -1.86 -3.49
CA ASP A 109 2.79 -0.44 -3.46
C ASP A 109 2.52 0.27 -4.79
N VAL A 110 2.77 -0.38 -5.93
CA VAL A 110 2.38 0.18 -7.24
C VAL A 110 0.87 0.39 -7.31
N ILE A 111 0.06 -0.54 -6.77
CA ILE A 111 -1.39 -0.42 -6.75
C ILE A 111 -1.82 0.73 -5.81
N SER A 112 -1.30 0.74 -4.58
CA SER A 112 -1.72 1.68 -3.53
C SER A 112 -1.21 3.11 -3.73
N PHE A 113 0.01 3.29 -4.22
CA PHE A 113 0.65 4.61 -4.35
C PHE A 113 0.89 5.06 -5.78
N GLY A 114 0.84 4.15 -6.76
CA GLY A 114 0.91 4.50 -8.17
C GLY A 114 -0.49 4.65 -8.76
N VAL A 115 -1.22 3.54 -8.84
CA VAL A 115 -2.48 3.44 -9.58
C VAL A 115 -3.62 4.15 -8.86
N ALA A 116 -3.82 3.90 -7.56
CA ALA A 116 -4.93 4.46 -6.80
C ALA A 116 -4.98 6.00 -6.80
N PRO A 117 -3.91 6.75 -6.47
CA PRO A 117 -3.93 8.21 -6.51
C PRO A 117 -4.09 8.79 -7.92
N VAL A 118 -3.49 8.15 -8.94
CA VAL A 118 -3.66 8.55 -10.34
C VAL A 118 -5.12 8.42 -10.77
N PHE A 119 -5.73 7.29 -10.44
CA PHE A 119 -7.12 7.02 -10.79
C PHE A 119 -8.08 7.99 -10.07
N LEU A 120 -7.83 8.26 -8.78
CA LEU A 120 -8.58 9.26 -8.01
C LEU A 120 -8.49 10.65 -8.64
N MET A 121 -7.28 11.09 -9.03
CA MET A 121 -7.08 12.38 -9.69
C MET A 121 -7.85 12.46 -11.02
N LEU A 122 -7.75 11.43 -11.86
CA LEU A 122 -8.48 11.39 -13.14
C LEU A 122 -9.99 11.50 -12.94
N LYS A 123 -10.55 10.78 -11.95
CA LYS A 123 -11.99 10.81 -11.67
C LYS A 123 -12.47 12.14 -11.12
N ILE A 124 -11.69 12.80 -10.26
CA ILE A 124 -12.02 14.14 -9.75
C ILE A 124 -12.04 15.16 -10.89
N VAL A 125 -11.05 15.08 -11.79
CA VAL A 125 -10.96 16.02 -12.92
C VAL A 125 -12.09 15.77 -13.93
N GLU A 126 -12.39 14.51 -14.24
CA GLU A 126 -13.52 14.12 -15.09
C GLU A 126 -14.84 14.67 -14.53
N PHE A 127 -15.09 14.47 -13.23
CA PHE A 127 -16.28 14.99 -12.55
C PHE A 127 -16.38 16.53 -12.60
N LYS A 128 -15.28 17.25 -12.36
CA LYS A 128 -15.28 18.72 -12.43
C LYS A 128 -15.48 19.25 -13.85
N LEU A 129 -14.95 18.55 -14.85
CA LEU A 129 -15.08 18.95 -16.25
C LEU A 129 -16.52 18.78 -16.75
N GLU A 130 -17.18 17.69 -16.32
CA GLU A 130 -18.60 17.44 -16.57
C GLU A 130 -19.48 18.53 -15.91
N LEU A 131 -19.20 18.90 -14.66
CA LEU A 131 -19.92 19.96 -13.95
C LEU A 131 -19.82 21.33 -14.64
N MET A 132 -18.66 21.64 -15.24
CA MET A 132 -18.46 22.89 -15.99
C MET A 132 -19.00 22.85 -17.43
N SER A 133 -19.76 21.80 -17.81
CA SER A 133 -20.30 21.60 -19.17
C SER A 133 -19.21 21.64 -20.26
N TYR A 134 -17.96 21.34 -19.91
CA TYR A 134 -16.84 21.23 -20.85
C TYR A 134 -16.87 19.82 -21.47
N THR A 135 -17.88 19.54 -22.29
CA THR A 135 -18.09 18.23 -22.94
C THR A 135 -17.38 18.15 -24.29
N GLY A 136 -16.10 18.54 -24.35
CA GLY A 136 -15.29 18.46 -25.57
C GLY A 136 -13.96 17.75 -25.33
N ASP A 137 -13.51 16.96 -26.32
CA ASP A 137 -12.16 16.37 -26.42
C ASP A 137 -11.12 17.50 -26.51
N SER A 138 -10.90 18.13 -25.36
CA SER A 138 -10.05 19.28 -25.19
C SER A 138 -8.62 18.78 -25.04
N ALA A 139 -7.66 19.49 -25.64
CA ALA A 139 -6.23 19.19 -25.48
C ALA A 139 -5.82 19.03 -23.99
N VAL A 140 -6.57 19.67 -23.10
CA VAL A 140 -6.47 19.58 -21.64
C VAL A 140 -6.70 18.15 -21.14
N GLN A 141 -7.75 17.44 -21.57
CA GLN A 141 -8.03 16.07 -21.14
C GLN A 141 -6.92 15.09 -21.57
N ARG A 142 -6.42 15.25 -22.81
CA ARG A 142 -5.28 14.48 -23.33
C ARG A 142 -4.00 14.76 -22.54
N PHE A 143 -3.77 16.02 -22.19
CA PHE A 143 -2.62 16.42 -21.38
C PHE A 143 -2.69 15.85 -19.95
N ILE A 144 -3.87 15.89 -19.32
CA ILE A 144 -4.08 15.30 -17.98
C ILE A 144 -3.84 13.79 -18.02
N TRP A 145 -4.36 13.10 -19.03
CA TRP A 145 -4.13 11.66 -19.18
C TRP A 145 -2.64 11.34 -19.38
N LEU A 146 -1.94 12.13 -20.20
CA LEU A 146 -0.50 11.99 -20.40
C LEU A 146 0.30 12.25 -19.11
N ALA A 147 -0.07 13.27 -18.34
CA ALA A 147 0.55 13.59 -17.06
C ALA A 147 0.31 12.47 -16.02
N ALA A 148 -0.90 11.91 -15.98
CA ALA A 148 -1.25 10.75 -15.17
C ALA A 148 -0.42 9.51 -15.53
N ALA A 149 -0.30 9.21 -16.83
CA ALA A 149 0.53 8.11 -17.32
C ALA A 149 2.01 8.32 -16.99
N ALA A 150 2.52 9.54 -17.16
CA ALA A 150 3.89 9.88 -16.81
C ALA A 150 4.15 9.71 -15.30
N TYR A 151 3.24 10.16 -14.44
CA TYR A 151 3.35 9.94 -12.99
C TYR A 151 3.39 8.44 -12.65
N LEU A 152 2.49 7.64 -13.23
CA LEU A 152 2.45 6.19 -13.00
C LEU A 152 3.77 5.52 -13.43
N CYS A 153 4.27 5.84 -14.62
CA CYS A 153 5.55 5.33 -15.10
C CYS A 153 6.70 5.71 -14.16
N CYS A 154 6.76 6.97 -13.73
CA CYS A 154 7.75 7.44 -12.78
C CYS A 154 7.67 6.70 -11.44
N ALA A 155 6.47 6.46 -10.92
CA ALA A 155 6.26 5.70 -9.69
C ALA A 155 6.77 4.26 -9.84
N VAL A 156 6.38 3.56 -10.92
CA VAL A 156 6.81 2.17 -11.17
C VAL A 156 8.32 2.06 -11.30
N ILE A 157 8.96 2.91 -12.12
CA ILE A 157 10.42 2.90 -12.31
C ILE A 157 11.13 3.12 -10.97
N ARG A 158 10.60 4.03 -10.16
CA ARG A 158 11.19 4.34 -8.86
C ARG A 158 11.11 3.17 -7.89
N LEU A 159 9.99 2.47 -7.83
CA LEU A 159 9.85 1.27 -7.00
C LEU A 159 10.72 0.12 -7.52
N ALA A 160 10.78 -0.06 -8.84
CA ALA A 160 11.65 -1.07 -9.45
C ALA A 160 13.13 -0.84 -9.10
N ARG A 161 13.60 0.42 -9.15
CA ARG A 161 14.96 0.77 -8.72
C ARG A 161 15.20 0.46 -7.24
N PHE A 162 14.23 0.77 -6.38
CA PHE A 162 14.33 0.44 -4.97
C PHE A 162 14.35 -1.08 -4.73
N ASN A 163 13.58 -1.87 -5.47
CA ASN A 163 13.60 -3.32 -5.35
C ASN A 163 14.96 -3.92 -5.76
N VAL A 164 15.56 -3.44 -6.86
CA VAL A 164 16.88 -3.90 -7.34
C VAL A 164 18.00 -3.54 -6.35
N GLU A 165 18.00 -2.31 -5.84
CA GLU A 165 19.05 -1.86 -4.91
C GLU A 165 18.99 -2.56 -3.53
N ASN A 166 17.81 -3.06 -3.13
CA ASN A 166 17.68 -3.91 -1.93
C ASN A 166 18.04 -5.39 -2.18
N GLU A 167 18.01 -5.89 -3.42
CA GLU A 167 18.39 -7.27 -3.75
C GLU A 167 19.93 -7.44 -3.82
N GLU A 168 20.65 -6.39 -4.22
CA GLU A 168 22.12 -6.47 -4.41
C GLU A 168 22.93 -6.25 -3.12
N ASP A 169 22.33 -5.75 -2.04
CA ASP A 169 23.08 -5.32 -0.85
C ASP A 169 22.43 -5.70 0.49
N GLU A 170 22.65 -6.95 0.95
CA GLU A 170 22.37 -7.33 2.36
C GLU A 170 23.30 -6.60 3.37
N SER A 171 24.26 -5.79 2.90
CA SER A 171 25.28 -5.11 3.72
C SER A 171 25.35 -3.58 3.64
N ALA A 172 24.85 -2.93 2.58
CA ALA A 172 24.84 -1.46 2.51
C ALA A 172 23.60 -0.86 3.19
N HIS A 173 23.63 -0.90 4.53
CA HIS A 173 22.95 0.12 5.30
C HIS A 173 23.45 1.50 4.86
N MET A 174 22.50 2.44 4.70
CA MET A 174 22.70 3.89 4.60
C MET A 174 22.91 4.46 3.20
N SER A 175 21.83 4.64 2.43
CA SER A 175 21.41 5.97 1.97
C SER A 175 20.09 5.88 1.21
N PHE A 176 18.98 6.12 1.91
CA PHE A 176 17.72 6.48 1.24
C PHE A 176 17.90 7.88 0.63
N MET A 177 18.41 7.97 -0.59
CA MET A 177 18.39 9.21 -1.37
C MET A 177 17.19 9.20 -2.33
N GLY A 178 16.04 9.65 -1.81
CA GLY A 178 14.85 9.92 -2.61
C GLY A 178 13.62 10.20 -1.76
N LEU A 179 12.89 11.29 -2.04
CA LEU A 179 11.69 11.73 -1.31
C LEU A 179 10.57 10.66 -1.33
N PRO A 180 10.30 9.87 -0.29
CA PRO A 180 9.51 8.63 -0.36
C PRO A 180 8.21 8.77 -1.17
N THR A 181 7.91 7.80 -2.06
CA THR A 181 6.66 7.75 -2.84
C THR A 181 5.39 7.89 -1.98
N PRO A 182 5.35 7.31 -0.75
CA PRO A 182 4.36 7.64 0.27
C PRO A 182 4.15 9.15 0.50
N ALA A 183 5.21 9.94 0.64
CA ALA A 183 5.10 11.37 0.87
C ALA A 183 4.48 12.11 -0.34
N ALA A 184 4.82 11.70 -1.56
CA ALA A 184 4.21 12.26 -2.78
C ALA A 184 2.72 11.94 -2.87
N ALA A 185 2.32 10.69 -2.58
CA ALA A 185 0.91 10.30 -2.51
C ALA A 185 0.18 11.07 -1.39
N GLY A 186 0.84 11.29 -0.25
CA GLY A 186 0.29 12.00 0.91
C GLY A 186 -0.02 13.48 0.59
N VAL A 187 0.84 14.15 -0.18
CA VAL A 187 0.60 15.54 -0.63
C VAL A 187 -0.62 15.61 -1.54
N ILE A 188 -0.75 14.68 -2.50
CA ILE A 188 -1.90 14.63 -3.42
C ILE A 188 -3.20 14.39 -2.64
N VAL A 189 -3.22 13.42 -1.72
CA VAL A 189 -4.39 13.13 -0.89
C VAL A 189 -4.75 14.31 0.01
N SER A 190 -3.76 14.94 0.64
CA SER A 190 -4.00 16.10 1.51
C SER A 190 -4.62 17.27 0.74
N LEU A 191 -4.16 17.51 -0.49
CA LEU A 191 -4.77 18.50 -1.38
C LEU A 191 -6.22 18.16 -1.74
N VAL A 192 -6.51 16.90 -2.04
CA VAL A 192 -7.88 16.44 -2.35
C VAL A 192 -8.81 16.62 -1.14
N ILE A 193 -8.38 16.23 0.06
CA ILE A 193 -9.18 16.37 1.29
C ILE A 193 -9.44 17.84 1.59
N LEU A 194 -8.42 18.70 1.49
CA LEU A 194 -8.56 20.14 1.71
C LEU A 194 -9.53 20.76 0.70
N HIS A 195 -9.42 20.41 -0.59
CA HIS A 195 -10.36 20.87 -1.60
C HIS A 195 -11.81 20.44 -1.29
N GLN A 196 -12.04 19.20 -0.85
CA GLN A 196 -13.37 18.73 -0.48
C GLN A 196 -13.94 19.49 0.74
N TYR A 197 -13.09 19.85 1.71
CA TYR A 197 -13.50 20.66 2.86
C TYR A 197 -13.98 22.06 2.44
N TYR A 198 -13.31 22.68 1.45
CA TYR A 198 -13.72 23.99 0.93
C TYR A 198 -15.04 23.96 0.15
N GLU A 199 -15.39 22.87 -0.54
CA GLU A 199 -16.69 22.79 -1.23
C GLU A 199 -17.86 22.46 -0.30
N GLN A 200 -17.60 22.11 0.96
CA GLN A 200 -18.61 21.79 1.95
C GLN A 200 -18.97 22.99 2.87
N THR A 201 -18.23 24.10 2.77
CA THR A 201 -18.48 25.38 3.48
C THR A 201 -19.15 26.38 2.55
#